data_AF-A0A950N692-F1
#
_entry.id   AF-A0A950N692-F1
#
_cell.length_a   1.000
_cell.length_b   1.000
_cell.length_c   1.000
_cell.angle_alpha   90.00
_cell.angle_beta   90.00
_cell.angle_gamma   90.00
#
_symmetry.space_group_name_H-M   'P 1'
#
loop_
_entity.id
_entity.type
_entity.pdbx_description
1 polymer ?
#
loop_
_entity_poly.entity_id
_entity_poly.type
_entity_poly.pdbx_seq_one_letter_code
_entity_poly.pdbx_strand_id
1 'polypeptide(L)'
;MADIQTLINAIPDAQDGNVITSDYHNTIKTALAAIAGELGPSAGGQSGAVTLVPNFLPIPGSNPWTLNLGVATDAAGSNGWLPVYLPEGATIQQMVVIGAKTAPATLGTVSLLIQPLTDITVTTLIPIDLSTAGNPFRLTGTPSVPGAGPSGLLDLRTVKNSANKYLIRAQTLSTVAATVTINTLRVEFTMP
;
A
#
# COMPACT_ATOMS: atom_id res chain seq x y z
N MET A 1 -10.93 -18.58 5.38
CA MET A 1 -10.80 -17.46 6.34
C MET A 1 -12.00 -17.56 7.26
N ALA A 2 -11.79 -17.60 8.58
CA ALA A 2 -12.91 -17.73 9.52
C ALA A 2 -13.58 -16.35 9.65
N ASP A 3 -14.90 -16.30 9.45
CA ASP A 3 -15.70 -15.08 9.61
C ASP A 3 -15.65 -14.63 11.09
N ILE A 4 -15.66 -13.31 11.34
CA ILE A 4 -15.68 -12.71 12.69
C ILE A 4 -16.83 -13.29 13.52
N GLN A 5 -17.96 -13.57 12.87
CA GLN A 5 -19.10 -14.21 13.51
C GLN A 5 -18.77 -15.62 14.03
N THR A 6 -17.89 -16.36 13.35
CA THR A 6 -17.41 -17.68 13.79
C THR A 6 -16.51 -17.57 15.02
N LEU A 7 -15.69 -16.51 15.11
CA LEU A 7 -14.81 -16.27 16.25
C LEU A 7 -15.59 -15.81 17.50
N ILE A 8 -16.63 -14.99 17.31
CA ILE A 8 -17.52 -14.58 18.41
C ILE A 8 -18.29 -15.78 18.96
N ASN A 9 -18.79 -16.66 18.07
CA ASN A 9 -19.51 -17.86 18.47
C ASN A 9 -18.61 -18.93 19.12
N ALA A 10 -17.28 -18.78 19.07
CA ALA A 10 -16.34 -19.65 19.78
C ALA A 10 -16.16 -19.26 21.26
N ILE A 11 -16.69 -18.10 21.68
CA ILE A 11 -16.72 -17.70 23.09
C ILE A 11 -17.89 -18.43 23.77
N PRO A 12 -17.66 -19.24 24.81
CA PRO A 12 -18.74 -19.96 25.48
C PRO A 12 -19.61 -18.99 26.30
N ASP A 13 -20.93 -19.19 26.25
CA ASP A 13 -21.88 -18.44 27.08
C ASP A 13 -21.67 -18.76 28.57
N ALA A 14 -21.56 -17.72 29.40
CA ALA A 14 -21.52 -17.89 30.85
C ALA A 14 -22.90 -18.33 31.37
N GLN A 15 -22.94 -19.43 32.13
CA GLN A 15 -24.13 -19.89 32.83
C GLN A 15 -24.12 -19.39 34.27
N ASP A 16 -25.31 -19.13 34.83
CA ASP A 16 -25.43 -18.67 36.22
C ASP A 16 -24.88 -19.73 37.19
N GLY A 17 -24.10 -19.29 38.18
CA GLY A 17 -23.41 -20.17 39.12
C GLY A 17 -22.08 -20.79 38.65
N ASN A 18 -21.64 -20.56 37.40
CA ASN A 18 -20.30 -21.00 36.97
C ASN A 18 -19.21 -20.08 37.53
N VAL A 19 -18.25 -20.68 38.23
CA VAL A 19 -17.02 -20.00 38.66
C VAL A 19 -16.15 -19.72 37.43
N ILE A 20 -15.68 -18.48 37.26
CA ILE A 20 -14.75 -18.12 36.19
C ILE A 20 -13.42 -18.83 36.44
N THR A 21 -13.18 -19.93 35.72
CA THR A 21 -11.93 -20.68 35.75
C THR A 21 -10.89 -20.06 34.80
N SER A 22 -9.63 -20.48 34.96
CA SER A 22 -8.54 -20.08 34.05
C SER A 22 -8.85 -20.42 32.58
N ASP A 23 -9.57 -21.52 32.34
CA ASP A 23 -9.89 -21.98 30.99
C ASP A 23 -10.89 -21.05 30.29
N TYR A 24 -11.86 -20.53 31.05
CA TYR A 24 -12.80 -19.53 30.55
C TYR A 24 -12.07 -18.23 30.18
N HIS A 25 -11.16 -17.76 31.04
CA HIS A 25 -10.34 -16.58 30.77
C HIS A 25 -9.41 -16.75 29.55
N ASN A 26 -8.77 -17.92 29.40
CA ASN A 26 -7.89 -18.21 28.27
C ASN A 26 -8.66 -18.31 26.94
N THR A 27 -9.89 -18.81 26.98
CA THR A 27 -10.77 -18.88 25.79
C THR A 27 -11.16 -17.47 25.34
N ILE A 28 -11.56 -16.60 26.27
CA ILE A 28 -11.84 -15.18 25.98
C ILE A 28 -10.60 -14.48 25.43
N LYS A 29 -9.43 -14.68 26.06
CA LYS A 29 -8.17 -14.07 25.62
C LYS A 29 -7.79 -14.52 24.20
N THR A 30 -8.02 -15.78 23.87
CA THR A 30 -7.75 -16.35 22.53
C THR A 30 -8.73 -15.78 21.50
N ALA A 31 -10.02 -15.70 21.82
CA ALA A 31 -11.02 -15.10 20.94
C ALA A 31 -10.75 -13.61 20.71
N LEU A 32 -10.39 -12.85 21.76
CA LEU A 32 -9.98 -11.45 21.64
C LEU A 32 -8.71 -11.28 20.80
N ALA A 33 -7.72 -12.16 20.94
CA ALA A 33 -6.51 -12.13 20.11
C ALA A 33 -6.82 -12.44 18.64
N ALA A 34 -7.75 -13.36 18.37
CA ALA A 34 -8.20 -13.68 17.03
C ALA A 34 -9.00 -12.52 16.41
N ILE A 35 -9.90 -11.90 17.19
CA ILE A 35 -10.65 -10.71 16.79
C ILE A 35 -9.71 -9.52 16.55
N ALA A 36 -8.73 -9.29 17.42
CA ALA A 36 -7.72 -8.26 17.23
C ALA A 36 -6.80 -8.54 16.03
N GLY A 37 -6.54 -9.81 15.73
CA GLY A 37 -5.83 -10.24 14.51
C GLY A 37 -6.62 -9.96 13.24
N GLU A 38 -7.94 -10.18 13.26
CA GLU A 38 -8.85 -9.88 12.13
C GLU A 38 -9.14 -8.38 11.97
N LEU A 39 -9.30 -7.65 13.08
CA LEU A 39 -9.53 -6.20 13.06
C LEU A 39 -8.25 -5.40 12.75
N GLY A 40 -7.09 -6.04 12.88
CA GLY A 40 -5.79 -5.39 12.85
C GLY A 40 -5.68 -4.27 13.90
N PRO A 41 -4.60 -3.48 13.89
CA PRO A 41 -4.45 -2.28 14.72
C PRO A 41 -5.43 -1.13 14.35
N SER A 42 -6.57 -1.41 13.73
CA SER A 42 -7.41 -0.44 13.03
C SER A 42 -8.91 -0.50 13.38
N ALA A 43 -9.29 -1.01 14.55
CA ALA A 43 -10.70 -1.01 14.99
C ALA A 43 -11.27 0.39 15.35
N GLY A 44 -10.49 1.47 15.24
CA GLY A 44 -10.97 2.83 15.54
C GLY A 44 -10.23 3.97 14.84
N GLY A 45 -9.33 3.67 13.91
CA GLY A 45 -8.52 4.69 13.26
C GLY A 45 -9.27 5.42 12.15
N GLN A 46 -9.13 6.74 12.08
CA GLN A 46 -9.68 7.51 10.96
C GLN A 46 -8.91 7.16 9.67
N SER A 47 -9.61 6.58 8.71
CA SER A 47 -9.06 6.32 7.38
C SER A 47 -8.98 7.61 6.57
N GLY A 48 -7.80 7.88 6.02
CA GLY A 48 -7.51 9.01 5.15
C GLY A 48 -6.96 8.56 3.81
N ALA A 49 -6.95 9.47 2.84
CA ALA A 49 -6.28 9.26 1.57
C ALA A 49 -5.66 10.55 1.06
N VAL A 50 -4.47 10.43 0.47
CA VAL A 50 -3.83 11.49 -0.31
C VAL A 50 -3.93 11.11 -1.79
N THR A 51 -4.51 12.01 -2.59
CA THR A 51 -4.60 11.90 -4.04
C THR A 51 -3.57 12.82 -4.68
N LEU A 52 -2.73 12.29 -5.56
CA LEU A 52 -1.64 13.00 -6.19
C LEU A 52 -1.85 13.07 -7.70
N VAL A 53 -1.48 14.23 -8.25
CA VAL A 53 -1.27 14.41 -9.68
C VAL A 53 0.05 13.73 -10.05
N PRO A 54 0.11 12.87 -11.08
CA PRO A 54 1.29 12.10 -11.47
C PRO A 54 2.38 12.96 -12.15
N ASN A 55 2.80 14.06 -11.54
CA ASN A 55 3.90 14.89 -12.04
C ASN A 55 5.26 14.28 -11.66
N PHE A 56 5.70 13.27 -12.40
CA PHE A 56 6.96 12.59 -12.13
C PHE A 56 8.17 13.42 -12.55
N LEU A 57 9.07 13.66 -11.60
CA LEU A 57 10.40 14.19 -11.85
C LEU A 57 11.25 13.11 -12.56
N PRO A 58 11.99 13.48 -13.62
CA PRO A 58 12.77 12.51 -14.39
C PRO A 58 13.96 11.98 -13.58
N ILE A 59 14.32 10.72 -13.83
CA ILE A 59 15.57 10.13 -13.35
C ILE A 59 16.65 10.33 -14.43
N PRO A 60 17.88 10.77 -14.08
CA PRO A 60 18.96 10.92 -15.04
C PRO A 60 19.18 9.64 -15.88
N GLY A 61 19.29 9.80 -17.20
CA GLY A 61 19.49 8.68 -18.14
C GLY A 61 18.21 7.90 -18.50
N SER A 62 17.03 8.34 -18.08
CA SER A 62 15.74 7.75 -18.49
C SER A 62 14.88 8.73 -19.28
N ASN A 63 13.94 8.21 -20.07
CA ASN A 63 12.95 9.05 -20.74
C ASN A 63 12.01 9.71 -19.70
N PRO A 64 11.73 11.01 -19.81
CA PRO A 64 10.80 11.68 -18.91
C PRO A 64 9.36 11.25 -19.20
N TRP A 65 8.48 11.39 -18.21
CA TRP A 65 7.04 11.33 -18.42
C TRP A 65 6.56 12.65 -19.05
N THR A 66 5.66 12.59 -20.04
CA THR A 66 5.03 13.79 -20.59
C THR A 66 3.78 14.12 -19.78
N LEU A 67 3.71 15.32 -19.18
CA LEU A 67 2.56 15.75 -18.39
C LEU A 67 1.63 16.64 -19.22
N ASN A 68 0.34 16.31 -19.28
CA ASN A 68 -0.69 17.16 -19.85
C ASN A 68 -1.95 17.14 -18.98
N LEU A 69 -2.41 18.31 -18.52
CA LEU A 69 -3.63 18.49 -17.70
C LEU A 69 -3.76 17.48 -16.53
N GLY A 70 -2.65 17.17 -15.87
CA GLY A 70 -2.63 16.23 -14.74
C GLY A 70 -2.61 14.74 -15.12
N VAL A 71 -2.37 14.41 -16.39
CA VAL A 71 -2.16 13.05 -16.87
C VAL A 71 -0.70 12.88 -17.30
N ALA A 72 -0.03 11.87 -16.75
CA ALA A 72 1.32 11.50 -17.18
C ALA A 72 1.26 10.43 -18.25
N THR A 73 1.90 10.70 -19.39
CA THR A 73 1.94 9.82 -20.56
C THR A 73 3.36 9.35 -20.80
N ASP A 74 3.54 8.06 -20.93
CA ASP A 74 4.79 7.43 -21.38
C ASP A 74 4.83 7.40 -22.91
N ALA A 75 5.93 7.90 -23.48
CA ALA A 75 6.17 7.88 -24.91
C ALA A 75 6.92 6.62 -25.37
N ALA A 76 7.74 6.02 -24.51
CA ALA A 76 8.45 4.75 -24.70
C ALA A 76 9.47 4.54 -23.56
N GLY A 77 9.08 3.90 -22.46
CA GLY A 77 10.02 3.53 -21.39
C GLY A 77 10.38 4.70 -20.47
N SER A 78 9.39 5.48 -20.06
CA SER A 78 9.55 6.56 -19.10
C SER A 78 9.85 6.05 -17.69
N ASN A 79 10.69 6.78 -16.95
CA ASN A 79 10.99 6.49 -15.56
C ASN A 79 11.10 7.80 -14.79
N GLY A 80 10.37 7.89 -13.69
CA GLY A 80 10.34 9.10 -12.88
C GLY A 80 9.80 8.83 -11.48
N TRP A 81 9.91 9.84 -10.64
CA TRP A 81 9.53 9.76 -9.23
C TRP A 81 8.81 11.03 -8.79
N LEU A 82 8.01 10.93 -7.74
CA LEU A 82 7.38 12.08 -7.08
C LEU A 82 7.41 11.89 -5.56
N PRO A 83 7.62 12.96 -4.79
CA PRO A 83 7.54 12.89 -3.34
C PRO A 83 6.09 12.79 -2.88
N VAL A 84 5.86 12.05 -1.80
CA VAL A 84 4.56 11.97 -1.13
C VAL A 84 4.74 12.40 0.31
N TYR A 85 3.89 13.33 0.76
CA TYR A 85 3.81 13.71 2.16
C TYR A 85 2.64 12.97 2.80
N LEU A 86 2.94 12.13 3.79
CA LEU A 86 1.97 11.37 4.55
C LEU A 86 1.99 11.85 6.02
N PRO A 87 0.85 11.84 6.73
CA PRO A 87 0.82 12.26 8.13
C PRO A 87 1.72 11.39 9.02
N GLU A 88 2.45 12.01 9.95
CA GLU A 88 3.30 11.30 10.92
C GLU A 88 2.48 10.30 11.74
N GLY A 89 3.03 9.11 11.95
CA GLY A 89 2.39 8.05 12.74
C GLY A 89 1.23 7.33 12.02
N ALA A 90 0.82 7.77 10.83
CA ALA A 90 -0.19 7.06 10.05
C ALA A 90 0.32 5.69 9.61
N THR A 91 -0.58 4.71 9.50
CA THR A 91 -0.27 3.38 8.97
C THR A 91 -0.72 3.28 7.52
N ILE A 92 0.21 3.06 6.61
CA ILE A 92 -0.08 2.89 5.18
C ILE A 92 -0.85 1.58 4.97
N GLN A 93 -2.00 1.66 4.28
CA GLN A 93 -2.86 0.52 4.00
C GLN A 93 -2.69 0.03 2.57
N GLN A 94 -2.80 0.92 1.59
CA GLN A 94 -2.71 0.57 0.18
C GLN A 94 -2.37 1.76 -0.71
N MET A 95 -1.97 1.46 -1.94
CA MET A 95 -1.83 2.42 -3.02
C MET A 95 -2.74 2.02 -4.18
N VAL A 96 -3.41 2.99 -4.79
CA VAL A 96 -4.28 2.81 -5.94
C VAL A 96 -3.73 3.63 -7.11
N VAL A 97 -3.66 3.01 -8.27
CA VAL A 97 -3.20 3.63 -9.53
C VAL A 97 -4.31 3.49 -10.56
N ILE A 98 -4.68 4.62 -11.16
CA ILE A 98 -5.71 4.69 -12.20
C ILE A 98 -5.08 5.23 -13.47
N GLY A 99 -5.36 4.58 -14.60
CA GLY A 99 -4.78 4.94 -15.88
C GLY A 99 -5.39 4.16 -17.04
N ALA A 100 -4.73 4.24 -18.19
CA ALA A 100 -5.09 3.51 -19.40
C ALA A 100 -3.83 3.09 -20.16
N LYS A 101 -3.91 2.01 -20.94
CA LYS A 101 -2.80 1.58 -21.80
C LYS A 101 -3.30 1.13 -23.18
N THR A 102 -2.56 1.45 -24.24
CA THR A 102 -2.98 1.14 -25.61
C THR A 102 -2.69 -0.30 -26.04
N ALA A 103 -1.85 -1.04 -25.31
CA ALA A 103 -1.59 -2.45 -25.56
C ALA A 103 -1.21 -3.22 -24.27
N PRO A 104 -1.49 -4.53 -24.20
CA PRO A 104 -1.31 -5.34 -22.98
C PRO A 104 0.16 -5.54 -22.57
N ALA A 105 1.12 -5.41 -23.49
CA ALA A 105 2.52 -5.81 -23.30
C ALA A 105 3.43 -4.75 -22.65
N THR A 106 2.93 -3.63 -22.12
CA THR A 106 3.82 -2.71 -21.39
C THR A 106 4.24 -3.35 -20.07
N LEU A 107 5.49 -3.80 -20.01
CA LEU A 107 6.15 -4.12 -18.76
C LEU A 107 6.37 -2.80 -18.01
N GLY A 108 5.87 -2.68 -16.79
CA GLY A 108 6.00 -1.45 -16.02
C GLY A 108 5.56 -1.63 -14.59
N THR A 109 6.05 -0.77 -13.72
CA THR A 109 5.70 -0.79 -12.30
C THR A 109 5.43 0.61 -11.80
N VAL A 110 4.47 0.73 -10.90
CA VAL A 110 4.31 1.90 -10.03
C VAL A 110 4.55 1.41 -8.61
N SER A 111 5.41 2.09 -7.87
CA SER A 111 5.82 1.63 -6.55
C SER A 111 5.84 2.76 -5.54
N LEU A 112 5.30 2.51 -4.34
CA LEU A 112 5.54 3.35 -3.17
C LEU A 112 6.84 2.89 -2.52
N LEU A 113 7.76 3.83 -2.36
CA LEU A 113 9.12 3.61 -1.89
C LEU A 113 9.35 4.36 -0.58
N ILE A 114 10.18 3.77 0.27
CA ILE A 114 10.69 4.38 1.50
C ILE A 114 12.19 4.59 1.31
N GLN A 115 12.66 5.79 1.64
CA GLN A 115 14.08 6.10 1.65
C GLN A 115 14.44 6.69 3.02
N PRO A 116 15.38 6.11 3.77
CA PRO A 116 15.91 6.71 4.99
C PRO A 116 16.50 8.10 4.73
N LEU A 117 16.42 8.98 5.72
CA LEU A 117 17.06 10.30 5.66
C LEU A 117 18.59 10.20 5.79
N THR A 118 19.09 9.10 6.33
CA THR A 118 20.51 8.87 6.60
C THR A 118 21.28 8.33 5.41
N ASP A 119 20.61 7.80 4.38
CA ASP A 119 21.26 7.23 3.20
C ASP A 119 20.44 7.38 1.89
N ILE A 120 20.90 6.71 0.84
CA ILE A 120 20.24 6.67 -0.48
C ILE A 120 19.58 5.33 -0.79
N THR A 121 19.51 4.43 0.19
CA THR A 121 18.95 3.10 -0.01
C THR A 121 17.44 3.21 -0.09
N VAL A 122 16.84 2.59 -1.11
CA VAL A 122 15.40 2.67 -1.34
C VAL A 122 14.77 1.31 -1.18
N THR A 123 13.77 1.23 -0.30
CA THR A 123 12.97 0.02 -0.07
C THR A 123 11.62 0.17 -0.74
N THR A 124 11.26 -0.80 -1.58
CA THR A 124 9.91 -0.85 -2.17
C THR A 124 8.92 -1.36 -1.14
N LEU A 125 8.00 -0.48 -0.71
CA LEU A 125 6.94 -0.82 0.23
C LEU A 125 5.73 -1.44 -0.48
N ILE A 126 5.24 -0.79 -1.53
CA ILE A 126 4.07 -1.26 -2.30
C ILE A 126 4.45 -1.36 -3.77
N PRO A 127 4.67 -2.57 -4.32
CA PRO A 127 4.81 -2.76 -5.75
C PRO A 127 3.44 -2.92 -6.42
N ILE A 128 3.22 -2.22 -7.54
CA ILE A 128 2.07 -2.42 -8.44
C ILE A 128 2.61 -2.70 -9.84
N ASP A 129 2.28 -3.88 -10.37
CA ASP A 129 2.66 -4.29 -11.71
C ASP A 129 1.61 -3.84 -12.74
N LEU A 130 2.06 -3.11 -13.76
CA LEU A 130 1.23 -2.61 -14.86
C LEU A 130 1.07 -3.64 -15.99
N SER A 131 1.88 -4.69 -16.01
CA SER A 131 1.85 -5.73 -17.06
C SER A 131 0.49 -6.43 -17.10
N THR A 132 -0.13 -6.63 -15.94
CA THR A 132 -1.45 -7.27 -15.77
C THR A 132 -2.62 -6.32 -15.96
N ALA A 133 -2.38 -5.01 -16.17
CA ALA A 133 -3.42 -4.01 -16.26
C ALA A 133 -4.39 -4.26 -17.44
N GLY A 134 -5.65 -3.88 -17.29
CA GLY A 134 -6.61 -3.77 -18.40
C GLY A 134 -6.49 -2.44 -19.16
N ASN A 135 -7.49 -2.12 -19.98
CA ASN A 135 -7.65 -0.78 -20.56
C ASN A 135 -9.12 -0.34 -20.54
N PRO A 136 -9.51 0.70 -19.77
CA PRO A 136 -8.72 1.38 -18.75
C PRO A 136 -8.38 0.46 -17.56
N PHE A 137 -7.53 0.90 -16.63
CA PHE A 137 -7.19 0.14 -15.44
C PHE A 137 -7.33 0.92 -14.15
N ARG A 138 -7.65 0.17 -13.10
CA ARG A 138 -7.56 0.56 -11.69
C ARG A 138 -6.88 -0.58 -10.96
N LEU A 139 -5.66 -0.35 -10.50
CA LEU A 139 -4.86 -1.35 -9.79
C LEU A 139 -4.66 -0.92 -8.35
N THR A 140 -4.70 -1.88 -7.45
CA THR A 140 -4.48 -1.68 -6.02
C THR A 140 -3.32 -2.54 -5.57
N GLY A 141 -2.36 -1.94 -4.88
CA GLY A 141 -1.25 -2.63 -4.23
C GLY A 141 -1.32 -2.47 -2.72
N THR A 142 -0.90 -3.52 -2.02
CA THR A 142 -0.74 -3.52 -0.55
C THR A 142 0.73 -3.61 -0.17
N PRO A 143 1.11 -3.17 1.05
CA PRO A 143 2.46 -3.30 1.57
C PRO A 143 2.97 -4.74 1.50
N SER A 144 4.07 -4.94 0.78
CA SER A 144 4.73 -6.22 0.61
C SER A 144 6.23 -5.97 0.41
N VAL A 145 7.00 -6.19 1.46
CA VAL A 145 8.47 -6.04 1.46
C VAL A 145 9.07 -7.45 1.57
N PRO A 146 9.79 -7.94 0.55
CA PRO A 146 10.41 -9.26 0.59
C PRO A 146 11.32 -9.42 1.83
N GLY A 147 11.12 -10.50 2.58
CA GLY A 147 11.90 -10.80 3.78
C GLY A 147 11.48 -10.06 5.05
N ALA A 148 10.51 -9.15 4.99
CA ALA A 148 9.95 -8.53 6.19
C ALA A 148 8.96 -9.47 6.89
N GLY A 149 9.22 -9.83 8.14
CA GLY A 149 8.23 -10.49 9.00
C GLY A 149 7.08 -9.55 9.39
N PRO A 150 6.01 -10.04 10.03
CA PRO A 150 4.82 -9.24 10.34
C PRO A 150 5.10 -7.94 11.13
N SER A 151 6.00 -8.01 12.13
CA SER A 151 6.40 -6.84 12.92
C SER A 151 7.27 -5.85 12.11
N GLY A 152 8.19 -6.36 11.29
CA GLY A 152 9.01 -5.52 10.41
C GLY A 152 8.17 -4.82 9.33
N LEU A 153 7.18 -5.51 8.79
CA LEU A 153 6.24 -4.91 7.84
C LEU A 153 5.37 -3.84 8.51
N LEU A 154 4.89 -4.07 9.74
CA LEU A 154 4.15 -3.05 10.48
C LEU A 154 5.00 -1.80 10.71
N ASP A 155 6.27 -1.97 11.10
CA ASP A 155 7.19 -0.86 11.33
C ASP A 155 7.44 -0.02 10.05
N LEU A 156 7.60 -0.69 8.90
CA LEU A 156 7.79 -0.04 7.61
C LEU A 156 6.51 0.64 7.10
N ARG A 157 5.33 0.15 7.49
CA ARG A 157 4.04 0.76 7.13
C ARG A 157 3.72 1.99 7.97
N THR A 158 4.27 2.10 9.17
CA THR A 158 4.11 3.29 10.00
C THR A 158 4.93 4.45 9.43
N VAL A 159 4.28 5.57 9.19
CA VAL A 159 4.89 6.78 8.66
C VAL A 159 5.79 7.41 9.72
N LYS A 160 7.08 7.51 9.41
CA LYS A 160 8.11 8.14 10.25
C LYS A 160 8.86 9.19 9.44
N ASN A 161 8.28 10.37 9.23
CA ASN A 161 8.88 11.47 8.46
C ASN A 161 10.15 12.02 9.12
N SER A 162 10.33 11.77 10.42
CA SER A 162 11.57 12.06 11.15
C SER A 162 12.75 11.18 10.75
N ALA A 163 12.49 10.01 10.16
CA ALA A 163 13.52 9.03 9.79
C ALA A 163 13.55 8.72 8.29
N ASN A 164 12.43 8.88 7.58
CA ASN A 164 12.24 8.44 6.20
C ASN A 164 11.54 9.49 5.33
N LYS A 165 11.81 9.44 4.03
CA LYS A 165 11.03 10.06 2.95
C LYS A 165 10.22 9.01 2.22
N TYR A 166 9.05 9.40 1.74
CA TYR A 166 8.16 8.55 0.97
C TYR A 166 8.05 9.09 -0.47
N LEU A 167 8.21 8.19 -1.44
CA LEU A 167 8.32 8.53 -2.85
C LEU A 167 7.46 7.56 -3.65
N ILE A 168 6.77 8.01 -4.69
CA ILE A 168 6.19 7.12 -5.69
C ILE A 168 7.09 7.15 -6.91
N ARG A 169 7.48 5.97 -7.40
CA ARG A 169 8.20 5.80 -8.67
C ARG A 169 7.28 5.15 -9.68
N ALA A 170 7.29 5.66 -10.91
CA ALA A 170 6.65 5.01 -12.05
C ALA A 170 7.68 4.77 -13.13
N GLN A 171 7.77 3.52 -13.57
CA GLN A 171 8.69 3.07 -14.60
C GLN A 171 7.95 2.17 -15.58
N THR A 172 8.16 2.41 -16.87
CA THR A 172 7.82 1.47 -17.93
C THR A 172 9.11 0.98 -18.59
N LEU A 173 9.08 -0.23 -19.12
CA LEU A 173 10.16 -0.85 -19.88
C LEU A 173 9.72 -0.84 -21.35
N SER A 174 10.41 -0.05 -22.18
CA SER A 174 10.10 0.06 -23.60
C SER A 174 10.60 -1.17 -24.36
N THR A 175 9.69 -1.95 -24.94
CA THR A 175 10.00 -2.83 -26.08
C THR A 175 8.93 -2.83 -27.19
N VAL A 176 7.77 -2.17 -26.99
CA VAL A 176 6.67 -2.14 -27.97
C VAL A 176 5.93 -0.79 -27.89
N ALA A 177 5.27 -0.37 -28.98
CA ALA A 177 4.50 0.86 -29.15
C ALA A 177 3.23 0.97 -28.27
N ALA A 178 3.39 0.71 -26.97
CA ALA A 178 2.32 0.74 -25.99
C ALA A 178 2.44 2.00 -25.15
N THR A 179 1.49 2.92 -25.32
CA THR A 179 1.38 4.15 -24.53
C THR A 179 0.70 3.80 -23.21
N VAL A 180 1.33 4.20 -22.11
CA VAL A 180 0.72 4.14 -20.77
C VAL A 180 0.40 5.56 -20.32
N THR A 181 -0.80 5.73 -19.82
CA THR A 181 -1.24 6.95 -19.16
C THR A 181 -1.53 6.66 -17.70
N ILE A 182 -1.04 7.50 -16.80
CA ILE A 182 -1.38 7.51 -15.39
C ILE A 182 -2.17 8.78 -15.14
N ASN A 183 -3.41 8.62 -14.67
CA ASN A 183 -4.33 9.73 -14.40
C ASN A 183 -4.32 10.10 -12.93
N THR A 184 -4.18 9.11 -12.04
CA THR A 184 -4.34 9.33 -10.60
C THR A 184 -3.51 8.34 -9.81
N LEU A 185 -2.88 8.85 -8.76
CA LEU A 185 -2.22 8.08 -7.73
C LEU A 185 -2.90 8.40 -6.40
N ARG A 186 -3.26 7.38 -5.64
CA ARG A 186 -3.87 7.55 -4.32
C ARG A 186 -3.21 6.64 -3.31
N VAL A 187 -2.79 7.20 -2.18
CA VAL A 187 -2.27 6.43 -1.04
C VAL A 187 -3.29 6.50 0.08
N GLU A 188 -3.71 5.34 0.56
CA GLU A 188 -4.67 5.21 1.66
C GLU A 188 -3.95 4.80 2.94
N PHE A 189 -4.32 5.43 4.04
CA PHE A 189 -3.69 5.25 5.34
C PHE A 189 -4.74 5.35 6.45
N THR A 190 -4.37 4.85 7.62
CA THR A 190 -5.18 4.93 8.83
C THR A 190 -4.41 5.71 9.89
N MET A 191 -5.03 6.69 10.51
CA MET A 191 -4.45 7.38 11.66
C MET A 191 -4.70 6.57 12.94
N PRO A 192 -3.75 6.56 13.90
CA PRO A 192 -3.93 5.92 15.19
C PRO A 192 -5.07 6.54 16.01
#